data_AF-A0A3M9YSL2-F1
#
_entry.id   AF-A0A3M9YSL2-F1
#
_cell.length_a   1.000
_cell.length_b   1.000
_cell.length_c   1.000
_cell.angle_alpha   90.00
_cell.angle_beta   90.00
_cell.angle_gamma   90.00
#
_symmetry.space_group_name_H-M   'P 1'
#
loop_
_entity.id
_entity.type
_entity.pdbx_description
1 polymer ?
#
loop_
_entity_poly.entity_id
_entity_poly.type
_entity_poly.pdbx_seq_one_letter_code
_entity_poly.pdbx_strand_id
1 'polypeptide(L)'
;MMKPDLDDLPEELSDGAVLLRRALIGIGGGIVLIFLVGVIAGYASVVFEHGAPRLVDALIIGAMVLTGAALAYGMWRLWPRGVDGPIGPRVRSARKIFTTAVIASVVVGLVIGIAGGSESLFSNEPVSPGVAVLAIAVWIIIGPVFTWLWYQKIDEHEADAYRDGALVAVHAYIFITPAWWIANRAGWLPAPDTILVLLGVSLLWIIVWFRQRYL
;
A
#
# COMPACT_ATOMS: atom_id res chain seq x y z
N MET A 1 -9.14 51.91 -15.03
CA MET A 1 -8.29 50.83 -14.47
C MET A 1 -9.25 49.82 -13.86
N MET A 2 -9.57 48.76 -14.61
CA MET A 2 -10.59 47.77 -14.24
C MET A 2 -10.01 46.89 -13.12
N LYS A 3 -10.81 46.62 -12.09
CA LYS A 3 -10.43 45.74 -10.97
C LYS A 3 -10.34 44.32 -11.53
N PRO A 4 -9.23 43.57 -11.33
CA PRO A 4 -9.16 42.18 -11.75
C PRO A 4 -10.29 41.40 -11.09
N ASP A 5 -11.08 40.69 -11.88
CA ASP A 5 -12.14 39.82 -11.38
C ASP A 5 -11.49 38.56 -10.80
N LEU A 6 -12.09 37.93 -9.79
CA LEU A 6 -11.51 36.72 -9.16
C LEU A 6 -11.46 35.52 -10.11
N ASP A 7 -12.15 35.62 -11.25
CA ASP A 7 -12.17 34.66 -12.35
C ASP A 7 -10.97 34.83 -13.33
N ASP A 8 -10.15 35.88 -13.15
CA ASP A 8 -8.93 36.13 -13.93
C ASP A 8 -7.66 35.48 -13.34
N LEU A 9 -7.81 34.67 -12.28
CA LEU A 9 -6.69 33.86 -11.79
C LEU A 9 -6.45 32.71 -12.78
N PRO A 10 -5.21 32.47 -13.25
CA PRO A 10 -4.94 31.35 -14.15
C PRO A 10 -5.32 30.04 -13.45
N GLU A 11 -6.45 29.47 -13.85
CA GLU A 11 -7.04 28.24 -13.32
C GLU A 11 -6.31 26.97 -13.82
N GLU A 12 -5.18 27.12 -14.49
CA GLU A 12 -4.27 26.03 -14.77
C GLU A 12 -3.26 25.92 -13.62
N LEU A 13 -3.66 25.20 -12.57
CA LEU A 13 -2.69 24.66 -11.61
C LEU A 13 -1.58 23.97 -12.40
N SER A 14 -0.35 24.45 -12.28
CA SER A 14 0.82 23.82 -12.92
C SER A 14 0.81 22.31 -12.66
N ASP A 15 1.23 21.51 -13.64
CA ASP A 15 1.25 20.04 -13.52
C ASP A 15 1.95 19.58 -12.24
N GLY A 16 2.98 20.31 -11.80
CA GLY A 16 3.69 20.10 -10.53
C GLY A 16 2.81 20.31 -9.29
N ALA A 17 1.91 21.29 -9.28
CA ALA A 17 0.96 21.52 -8.19
C ALA A 17 -0.10 20.40 -8.12
N VAL A 18 -0.56 19.90 -9.26
CA VAL A 18 -1.48 18.75 -9.33
C VAL A 18 -0.80 17.48 -8.83
N LEU A 19 0.46 17.25 -9.25
CA LEU A 19 1.29 16.14 -8.78
C LEU A 19 1.55 16.21 -7.27
N LEU A 20 1.95 17.36 -6.75
CA LEU A 20 2.17 17.57 -5.32
C LEU A 20 0.89 17.31 -4.53
N ARG A 21 -0.26 17.81 -5.00
CA ARG A 21 -1.56 17.56 -4.36
C ARG A 21 -1.93 16.08 -4.37
N ARG A 22 -1.69 15.36 -5.47
CA ARG A 22 -1.89 13.90 -5.55
C ARG A 22 -0.97 13.14 -4.59
N ALA A 23 0.30 13.53 -4.52
CA ALA A 23 1.26 12.93 -3.60
C ALA A 23 0.86 13.17 -2.14
N LEU A 24 0.48 14.40 -1.77
CA LEU A 24 0.06 14.73 -0.41
C LEU A 24 -1.20 13.99 0.01
N ILE A 25 -2.24 13.98 -0.84
CA ILE A 25 -3.49 13.29 -0.52
C ILE A 25 -3.29 11.77 -0.52
N GLY A 26 -2.61 11.22 -1.53
CA GLY A 26 -2.38 9.78 -1.67
C GLY A 26 -1.45 9.22 -0.61
N ILE A 27 -0.23 9.75 -0.51
CA ILE A 27 0.78 9.26 0.43
C ILE A 27 0.42 9.68 1.85
N GLY A 28 0.16 10.96 2.08
CA GLY A 28 -0.17 11.49 3.41
C GLY A 28 -1.47 10.89 3.95
N GLY A 29 -2.53 10.89 3.15
CA GLY A 29 -3.80 10.25 3.53
C GLY A 29 -3.67 8.74 3.73
N GLY A 30 -2.89 8.06 2.89
CA GLY A 30 -2.59 6.63 3.03
C GLY A 30 -1.88 6.29 4.34
N ILE A 31 -0.86 7.06 4.72
CA ILE A 31 -0.14 6.91 6.00
C ILE A 31 -1.11 7.08 7.19
N VAL A 32 -1.95 8.11 7.16
CA VAL A 32 -2.93 8.35 8.22
C VAL A 32 -3.92 7.20 8.33
N LEU A 33 -4.41 6.67 7.21
CA LEU A 33 -5.31 5.51 7.21
C LEU A 33 -4.64 4.26 7.76
N ILE A 34 -3.40 3.96 7.37
CA ILE A 34 -2.64 2.81 7.88
C ILE A 34 -2.42 2.96 9.39
N PHE A 35 -2.02 4.16 9.85
CA PHE A 35 -1.84 4.45 11.26
C PHE A 35 -3.15 4.24 12.04
N LEU A 36 -4.27 4.74 11.51
CA LEU A 36 -5.57 4.62 12.14
C LEU A 36 -6.06 3.17 12.21
N VAL A 37 -5.76 2.34 11.20
CA VAL A 37 -5.96 0.88 11.26
C VAL A 37 -5.14 0.27 12.40
N GLY A 38 -3.88 0.66 12.56
CA GLY A 38 -3.03 0.21 13.67
C GLY A 38 -3.58 0.61 15.05
N VAL A 39 -4.05 1.86 15.20
CA VAL A 39 -4.67 2.34 16.43
C VAL A 39 -5.94 1.56 16.75
N ILE A 40 -6.82 1.31 15.76
CA ILE A 40 -8.03 0.51 15.95
C ILE A 40 -7.66 -0.90 16.39
N ALA A 41 -6.70 -1.54 15.72
CA ALA A 41 -6.26 -2.89 16.06
C ALA A 41 -5.70 -2.99 17.48
N GLY A 42 -4.81 -2.06 17.87
CA GLY A 42 -4.22 -2.03 19.21
C GLY A 42 -5.22 -1.69 20.32
N TYR A 43 -6.19 -0.81 20.05
CA TYR A 43 -7.25 -0.56 21.02
C TYR A 43 -8.19 -1.76 21.16
N ALA A 44 -8.57 -2.39 20.04
CA ALA A 44 -9.43 -3.57 20.03
C ALA A 44 -8.79 -4.75 20.78
N SER A 45 -7.48 -4.99 20.64
CA SER A 45 -6.79 -6.07 21.37
C SER A 45 -6.92 -5.90 22.88
N VAL A 46 -6.67 -4.68 23.39
CA VAL A 46 -6.81 -4.36 24.82
C VAL A 46 -8.25 -4.59 25.31
N VAL A 47 -9.25 -4.21 24.52
CA VAL A 47 -10.66 -4.44 24.87
C VAL A 47 -10.97 -5.93 24.98
N PHE A 48 -10.46 -6.76 24.06
CA PHE A 48 -10.67 -8.20 24.09
C PHE A 48 -9.95 -8.89 25.27
N GLU A 49 -8.78 -8.39 25.67
CA GLU A 49 -8.05 -8.90 26.85
C GLU A 49 -8.80 -8.67 28.16
N HIS A 50 -9.51 -7.53 28.28
CA HIS A 50 -10.30 -7.19 29.46
C HIS A 50 -11.68 -7.90 29.50
N GLY A 51 -12.00 -8.73 28.50
CA GLY A 51 -13.22 -9.54 28.43
C GLY A 51 -14.28 -8.94 27.50
N ALA A 52 -15.55 -8.92 27.95
CA ALA A 52 -16.66 -8.47 27.10
C ALA A 52 -16.60 -6.95 26.86
N PRO A 53 -16.72 -6.48 25.60
CA PRO A 53 -16.66 -5.06 25.29
C PRO A 53 -17.81 -4.33 25.97
N ARG A 54 -17.49 -3.26 26.70
CA ARG A 54 -18.49 -2.35 27.26
C ARG A 54 -19.07 -1.52 26.12
N LEU A 55 -20.25 -0.94 26.35
CA LEU A 55 -20.87 0.00 25.40
C LEU A 55 -19.91 1.15 25.03
N VAL A 56 -19.10 1.61 26.00
CA VAL A 56 -18.10 2.66 25.78
C VAL A 56 -17.01 2.21 24.80
N ASP A 57 -16.52 0.98 24.91
CA ASP A 57 -15.49 0.44 24.03
C ASP A 57 -16.01 0.31 22.58
N ALA A 58 -17.25 -0.15 22.44
CA ALA A 58 -17.93 -0.22 21.15
C ALA A 58 -18.13 1.17 20.52
N LEU A 59 -18.47 2.18 21.32
CA LEU A 59 -18.60 3.56 20.85
C LEU A 59 -17.25 4.15 20.41
N ILE A 60 -16.16 3.86 21.14
CA ILE A 60 -14.81 4.34 20.79
C ILE A 60 -14.34 3.70 19.49
N ILE A 61 -14.45 2.37 19.36
CA ILE A 61 -14.11 1.67 18.11
C ILE A 61 -14.97 2.20 16.95
N GLY A 62 -16.28 2.37 17.17
CA GLY A 62 -17.18 2.94 16.18
C GLY A 62 -16.76 4.34 15.73
N ALA A 63 -16.39 5.21 16.67
CA ALA A 63 -15.90 6.56 16.36
C ALA A 63 -14.59 6.54 15.57
N MET A 64 -13.65 5.63 15.90
CA MET A 64 -12.41 5.47 15.13
C MET A 64 -12.70 5.00 13.70
N VAL A 65 -13.56 3.98 13.53
CA VAL A 65 -13.96 3.47 12.21
C VAL A 65 -14.63 4.57 11.38
N LEU A 66 -15.54 5.34 11.97
CA LEU A 66 -16.19 6.48 11.30
C LEU A 66 -15.18 7.56 10.91
N THR A 67 -14.19 7.83 11.75
CA THR A 67 -13.10 8.78 11.44
C THR A 67 -12.28 8.28 10.25
N GLY A 68 -11.90 7.01 10.23
CA GLY A 68 -11.23 6.39 9.08
C GLY A 68 -12.05 6.46 7.80
N ALA A 69 -13.35 6.17 7.88
CA ALA A 69 -14.27 6.27 6.75
C ALA A 69 -14.41 7.71 6.24
N ALA A 70 -14.51 8.70 7.15
CA ALA A 70 -14.57 10.12 6.80
C ALA A 70 -13.27 10.59 6.11
N LEU A 71 -12.11 10.15 6.60
CA LEU A 71 -10.82 10.44 5.97
C LEU A 71 -10.70 9.81 4.58
N ALA A 72 -11.05 8.54 4.43
CA ALA A 72 -11.06 7.86 3.14
C ALA A 72 -12.02 8.55 2.15
N TYR A 73 -13.20 8.95 2.62
CA TYR A 73 -14.16 9.73 1.83
C TYR A 73 -13.61 11.11 1.45
N GLY A 74 -12.97 11.82 2.37
CA GLY A 74 -12.33 13.11 2.13
C GLY A 74 -11.22 13.00 1.09
N MET A 75 -10.36 11.98 1.20
CA MET A 75 -9.32 11.68 0.21
C MET A 75 -9.92 11.44 -1.17
N TRP A 76 -10.98 10.63 -1.25
CA TRP A 76 -11.69 10.36 -2.50
C TRP A 76 -12.33 11.62 -3.10
N ARG A 77 -12.97 12.44 -2.25
CA ARG A 77 -13.68 13.65 -2.67
C ARG A 77 -12.75 14.77 -3.14
N LEU A 78 -11.57 14.86 -2.53
CA LEU A 78 -10.53 15.85 -2.82
C LEU A 78 -9.51 15.36 -3.85
N TRP A 79 -9.61 14.10 -4.28
CA TRP A 79 -8.72 13.51 -5.26
C TRP A 79 -8.74 14.31 -6.57
N PRO A 80 -7.60 14.80 -7.07
CA PRO A 80 -7.55 15.56 -8.31
C PRO A 80 -8.00 14.69 -9.49
N ARG A 81 -9.21 14.96 -10.01
CA ARG A 81 -9.69 14.37 -11.26
C ARG A 81 -8.78 14.85 -12.38
N GLY A 82 -8.26 13.92 -13.18
CA GLY A 82 -7.39 14.28 -14.30
C GLY A 82 -8.17 14.97 -15.41
N VAL A 83 -7.46 15.52 -16.39
CA VAL A 83 -8.04 15.89 -17.68
C VAL A 83 -8.67 14.62 -18.26
N ASP A 84 -10.00 14.53 -18.20
CA ASP A 84 -10.79 13.34 -18.51
C ASP A 84 -10.85 13.13 -20.03
N GLY A 85 -9.73 12.70 -20.61
CA GLY A 85 -9.70 12.10 -21.93
C GLY A 85 -10.36 10.71 -21.91
N PRO A 86 -10.86 10.20 -23.05
CA PRO A 86 -11.40 8.85 -23.13
C PRO A 86 -10.33 7.82 -22.71
N ILE A 87 -10.55 7.14 -21.58
CA ILE A 87 -9.64 6.10 -21.12
C ILE A 87 -9.83 4.87 -22.00
N GLY A 88 -8.73 4.41 -22.61
CA GLY A 88 -8.71 3.20 -23.43
C GLY A 88 -9.23 1.96 -22.68
N PRO A 89 -9.92 1.01 -23.35
CA PRO A 89 -10.48 -0.19 -22.72
C PRO A 89 -9.45 -1.01 -21.93
N ARG A 90 -8.20 -1.07 -22.41
CA ARG A 90 -7.08 -1.78 -21.76
C ARG A 90 -6.73 -1.17 -20.40
N VAL A 91 -6.50 0.14 -20.35
CA VAL A 91 -6.21 0.89 -19.12
C VAL A 91 -7.35 0.73 -18.09
N ARG A 92 -8.60 0.78 -18.55
CA ARG A 92 -9.76 0.55 -17.68
C ARG A 92 -9.76 -0.87 -17.08
N SER A 93 -9.41 -1.87 -17.88
CA SER A 93 -9.33 -3.26 -17.44
C SER A 93 -8.18 -3.49 -16.46
N ALA A 94 -7.00 -2.92 -16.73
CA ALA A 94 -5.85 -2.98 -15.82
C ALA A 94 -6.17 -2.33 -14.46
N ARG A 95 -6.78 -1.14 -14.46
CA ARG A 95 -7.24 -0.48 -13.23
C ARG A 95 -8.22 -1.32 -12.43
N LYS A 96 -9.18 -2.00 -13.10
CA LYS A 96 -10.11 -2.91 -12.42
C LYS A 96 -9.37 -4.07 -11.74
N ILE A 97 -8.41 -4.71 -12.42
CA ILE A 97 -7.61 -5.79 -11.82
C ILE A 97 -6.84 -5.28 -10.60
N PHE A 98 -6.19 -4.11 -10.73
CA PHE A 98 -5.46 -3.49 -9.63
C PHE A 98 -6.37 -3.21 -8.42
N THR A 99 -7.53 -2.57 -8.64
CA THR A 99 -8.51 -2.33 -7.56
C THR A 99 -8.99 -3.63 -6.92
N THR A 100 -9.27 -4.67 -7.72
CA THR A 100 -9.67 -5.98 -7.20
C THR A 100 -8.55 -6.61 -6.36
N ALA A 101 -7.29 -6.50 -6.79
CA ALA A 101 -6.15 -7.02 -6.03
C ALA A 101 -5.99 -6.30 -4.68
N VAL A 102 -6.16 -4.97 -4.66
CA VAL A 102 -6.13 -4.17 -3.42
C VAL A 102 -7.27 -4.55 -2.47
N ILE A 103 -8.49 -4.73 -2.98
CA ILE A 103 -9.61 -5.17 -2.14
C ILE A 103 -9.37 -6.59 -1.60
N ALA A 104 -8.89 -7.48 -2.45
CA ALA A 104 -8.58 -8.86 -2.06
C ALA A 104 -7.47 -8.90 -0.99
N SER A 105 -6.43 -8.06 -1.10
CA SER A 105 -5.35 -8.02 -0.11
C SER A 105 -5.84 -7.51 1.25
N VAL A 106 -6.74 -6.52 1.29
CA VAL A 106 -7.38 -6.07 2.53
C VAL A 106 -8.18 -7.21 3.18
N VAL A 107 -8.98 -7.95 2.41
CA VAL A 107 -9.77 -9.08 2.93
C VAL A 107 -8.85 -10.19 3.46
N VAL A 108 -7.81 -10.56 2.71
CA VAL A 108 -6.82 -11.55 3.14
C VAL A 108 -6.11 -11.10 4.42
N GLY A 109 -5.69 -9.85 4.49
CA GLY A 109 -5.04 -9.28 5.68
C GLY A 109 -5.95 -9.34 6.92
N LEU A 110 -7.24 -9.04 6.76
CA LEU A 110 -8.22 -9.16 7.84
C LEU A 110 -8.39 -10.62 8.30
N VAL A 111 -8.52 -11.56 7.36
CA VAL A 111 -8.64 -13.00 7.68
C VAL A 111 -7.41 -13.49 8.46
N ILE A 112 -6.21 -13.10 8.03
CA ILE A 112 -4.96 -13.45 8.72
C ILE A 112 -4.90 -12.80 10.12
N GLY A 113 -5.28 -11.53 10.24
CA GLY A 113 -5.31 -10.82 11.52
C GLY A 113 -6.26 -11.48 12.53
N ILE A 114 -7.48 -11.82 12.12
CA ILE A 114 -8.48 -12.48 12.97
C ILE A 114 -8.03 -13.90 13.38
N ALA A 115 -7.30 -14.60 12.51
CA ALA A 115 -6.77 -15.93 12.80
C ALA A 115 -5.59 -15.96 13.79
N GLY A 116 -5.34 -14.85 14.50
CA GLY A 116 -4.26 -14.72 15.49
C GLY A 116 -2.91 -14.33 14.91
N GLY A 117 -2.85 -13.84 13.67
CA GLY A 117 -1.61 -13.47 13.02
C GLY A 117 -1.01 -12.13 13.47
N SER A 118 -1.77 -11.24 14.12
CA SER A 118 -1.37 -9.82 14.27
C SER A 118 -0.16 -9.57 15.18
N GLU A 119 0.03 -10.34 16.25
CA GLU A 119 1.24 -10.23 17.08
C GLU A 119 2.46 -10.92 16.44
N SER A 120 2.23 -11.76 15.43
CA SER A 120 3.26 -12.64 14.84
C SER A 120 3.72 -12.25 13.42
N LEU A 121 3.14 -11.24 12.76
CA LEU A 121 3.52 -10.94 11.37
C LEU A 121 4.97 -10.43 11.22
N PHE A 122 5.50 -9.80 12.27
CA PHE A 122 6.90 -9.38 12.37
C PHE A 122 7.66 -10.17 13.45
N SER A 123 7.02 -11.16 14.06
CA SER A 123 7.71 -12.07 14.96
C SER A 123 8.30 -13.21 14.14
N ASN A 124 9.40 -13.76 14.62
CA ASN A 124 9.98 -14.98 14.06
C ASN A 124 9.38 -16.24 14.71
N GLU A 125 8.22 -16.11 15.36
CA GLU A 125 7.53 -17.23 15.99
C GLU A 125 6.79 -18.08 14.96
N PRO A 126 6.56 -19.37 15.26
CA PRO A 126 5.78 -20.23 14.38
C PRO A 126 4.36 -19.69 14.15
N VAL A 127 3.99 -19.48 12.89
CA VAL A 127 2.61 -19.16 12.50
C VAL A 127 1.74 -20.41 12.52
N SER A 128 0.42 -20.22 12.77
CA SER A 128 -0.51 -21.34 12.74
C SER A 128 -0.57 -21.99 11.34
N PRO A 129 -0.76 -23.33 11.25
CA PRO A 129 -0.78 -24.02 9.95
C PRO A 129 -1.80 -23.45 8.97
N GLY A 130 -2.98 -23.02 9.45
CA GLY A 130 -4.01 -22.42 8.61
C GLY A 130 -3.58 -21.08 8.00
N VAL A 131 -2.95 -20.21 8.80
CA VAL A 131 -2.39 -18.93 8.33
C VAL A 131 -1.25 -19.18 7.34
N ALA A 132 -0.38 -20.15 7.61
CA ALA A 132 0.71 -20.52 6.71
C ALA A 132 0.19 -20.97 5.33
N VAL A 133 -0.79 -21.88 5.28
CA VAL A 133 -1.39 -22.36 4.02
C VAL A 133 -2.00 -21.21 3.22
N LEU A 134 -2.77 -20.33 3.89
CA LEU A 134 -3.38 -19.17 3.24
C LEU A 134 -2.31 -18.22 2.69
N ALA A 135 -1.30 -17.88 3.48
CA ALA A 135 -0.22 -16.98 3.08
C ALA A 135 0.57 -17.54 1.89
N ILE A 136 0.91 -18.83 1.91
CA ILE A 136 1.59 -19.52 0.81
C ILE A 136 0.75 -19.50 -0.46
N ALA A 137 -0.56 -19.81 -0.37
CA ALA A 137 -1.46 -19.76 -1.51
C ALA A 137 -1.55 -18.34 -2.10
N VAL A 138 -1.58 -17.31 -1.25
CA VAL A 138 -1.58 -15.91 -1.70
C VAL A 138 -0.30 -15.57 -2.46
N TRP A 139 0.86 -15.96 -1.93
CA TRP A 139 2.15 -15.62 -2.54
C TRP A 139 2.49 -16.42 -3.80
N ILE A 140 2.19 -17.72 -3.83
CA ILE A 140 2.63 -18.61 -4.90
C ILE A 140 1.55 -18.77 -6.00
N ILE A 141 0.28 -18.59 -5.67
CA ILE A 141 -0.83 -18.81 -6.62
C ILE A 141 -1.49 -17.49 -6.97
N ILE A 142 -2.05 -16.80 -5.98
CA ILE A 142 -2.91 -15.64 -6.22
C ILE A 142 -2.08 -14.46 -6.79
N GLY A 143 -0.98 -14.10 -6.13
CA GLY A 143 -0.11 -13.00 -6.54
C GLY A 143 0.38 -13.12 -7.98
N PRO A 144 0.98 -14.25 -8.39
CA PRO A 144 1.43 -14.46 -9.76
C PRO A 144 0.31 -14.41 -10.78
N VAL A 145 -0.87 -15.00 -10.48
CA VAL A 145 -2.03 -14.96 -11.38
C VAL A 145 -2.52 -13.51 -11.57
N PHE A 146 -2.66 -12.74 -10.50
CA PHE A 146 -3.05 -11.33 -10.60
C PHE A 146 -2.03 -10.50 -11.35
N THR A 147 -0.74 -10.69 -11.06
CA THR A 147 0.36 -9.99 -11.73
C THR A 147 0.37 -10.28 -13.22
N TRP A 148 0.22 -11.55 -13.59
CA TRP A 148 0.16 -11.98 -15.00
C TRP A 148 -1.05 -11.37 -15.73
N LEU A 149 -2.24 -11.47 -15.15
CA LEU A 149 -3.46 -10.90 -15.74
C LEU A 149 -3.40 -9.37 -15.86
N TRP A 150 -2.76 -8.70 -14.91
CA TRP A 150 -2.52 -7.27 -14.96
C TRP A 150 -1.51 -6.92 -16.06
N TYR A 151 -0.37 -7.61 -16.11
CA TYR A 151 0.70 -7.38 -17.09
C TYR A 151 0.24 -7.57 -18.54
N GLN A 152 -0.74 -8.44 -18.79
CA GLN A 152 -1.33 -8.58 -20.13
C GLN A 152 -2.18 -7.37 -20.57
N LYS A 153 -2.53 -6.46 -19.66
CA LYS A 153 -3.49 -5.38 -19.90
C LYS A 153 -2.94 -3.98 -19.73
N ILE A 154 -1.74 -3.85 -19.17
CA ILE A 154 -1.06 -2.56 -19.05
C ILE A 154 -0.63 -2.03 -20.42
N ASP A 155 -0.42 -0.72 -20.48
CA ASP A 155 0.16 -0.05 -21.64
C ASP A 155 1.70 -0.16 -21.63
N GLU A 156 2.35 0.22 -22.74
CA GLU A 156 3.80 0.14 -22.89
C GLU A 156 4.54 0.98 -21.85
N HIS A 157 4.04 2.20 -21.58
CA HIS A 157 4.62 3.09 -20.58
C HIS A 157 4.58 2.50 -19.16
N GLU A 158 3.50 1.84 -18.77
CA GLU A 158 3.36 1.18 -17.48
C GLU A 158 4.17 -0.10 -17.40
N ALA A 159 4.33 -0.82 -18.52
CA ALA A 159 5.19 -1.99 -18.61
C ALA A 159 6.68 -1.62 -18.46
N ASP A 160 7.13 -0.55 -19.12
CA ASP A 160 8.49 -0.05 -19.00
C ASP A 160 8.78 0.42 -17.57
N ALA A 161 7.86 1.22 -16.98
CA ALA A 161 7.98 1.65 -15.59
C ALA A 161 8.06 0.47 -14.60
N TYR A 162 7.26 -0.57 -14.84
CA TYR A 162 7.26 -1.78 -14.03
C TYR A 162 8.57 -2.56 -14.15
N ARG A 163 9.08 -2.71 -15.39
CA ARG A 163 10.33 -3.41 -15.70
C ARG A 163 11.52 -2.74 -15.06
N ASP A 164 11.65 -1.43 -15.20
CA ASP A 164 12.75 -0.68 -14.62
C ASP A 164 12.72 -0.70 -13.10
N GLY A 165 11.54 -0.53 -12.51
CA GLY A 165 11.36 -0.68 -11.07
C GLY A 165 11.79 -2.06 -10.56
N ALA A 166 11.37 -3.12 -11.27
CA ALA A 166 11.74 -4.49 -10.93
C ALA A 166 13.25 -4.74 -11.11
N LEU A 167 13.86 -4.22 -12.18
CA LEU A 167 15.30 -4.33 -12.41
C LEU A 167 16.08 -3.69 -11.28
N VAL A 168 15.76 -2.45 -10.89
CA VAL A 168 16.46 -1.77 -9.79
C VAL A 168 16.31 -2.54 -8.48
N ALA A 169 15.09 -2.98 -8.16
CA ALA A 169 14.80 -3.74 -6.94
C ALA A 169 15.54 -5.08 -6.88
N VAL A 170 15.57 -5.83 -7.99
CA VAL A 170 16.29 -7.11 -8.08
C VAL A 170 17.79 -6.92 -7.93
N HIS A 171 18.39 -5.90 -8.55
CA HIS A 171 19.82 -5.62 -8.39
C HIS A 171 20.14 -5.23 -6.95
N ALA A 172 19.32 -4.38 -6.32
CA ALA A 172 19.49 -4.05 -4.91
C ALA A 172 19.44 -5.32 -4.03
N TYR A 173 18.48 -6.21 -4.25
CA TYR A 173 18.41 -7.48 -3.53
C TYR A 173 19.66 -8.35 -3.72
N ILE A 174 20.11 -8.52 -4.97
CA ILE A 174 21.26 -9.37 -5.34
C ILE A 174 22.58 -8.85 -4.75
N PHE A 175 22.76 -7.53 -4.63
CA PHE A 175 23.99 -6.97 -4.07
C PHE A 175 23.94 -6.79 -2.55
N ILE A 176 22.82 -6.30 -2.01
CA ILE A 176 22.69 -5.99 -0.58
C ILE A 176 22.61 -7.28 0.25
N THR A 177 21.87 -8.29 -0.20
CA THR A 177 21.63 -9.50 0.59
C THR A 177 22.91 -10.29 0.88
N PRO A 178 23.78 -10.60 -0.11
CA PRO A 178 25.03 -11.29 0.15
C PRO A 178 26.01 -10.42 0.97
N ALA A 179 26.06 -9.11 0.71
CA ALA A 179 26.92 -8.20 1.47
C ALA A 179 26.51 -8.15 2.96
N TRP A 180 25.20 -8.07 3.25
CA TRP A 180 24.68 -8.14 4.62
C TRP A 180 25.01 -9.49 5.25
N TRP A 181 24.79 -10.60 4.52
CA TRP A 181 25.13 -11.93 5.03
C TRP A 181 26.62 -12.04 5.42
N ILE A 182 27.55 -11.54 4.60
CA ILE A 182 28.99 -11.51 4.93
C ILE A 182 29.25 -10.61 6.14
N ALA A 183 28.67 -9.42 6.19
CA ALA A 183 28.82 -8.50 7.31
C ALA A 183 28.31 -9.08 8.64
N ASN A 184 27.24 -9.88 8.59
CA ASN A 184 26.78 -10.65 9.74
C ASN A 184 27.81 -11.70 10.18
N ARG A 185 28.42 -12.44 9.25
CA ARG A 185 29.49 -13.40 9.56
C ARG A 185 30.75 -12.75 10.13
N ALA A 186 31.02 -11.50 9.76
CA ALA A 186 32.09 -10.69 10.33
C ALA A 186 31.75 -10.10 11.71
N GLY A 187 30.53 -10.26 12.20
CA GLY A 187 30.06 -9.69 13.47
C GLY A 187 29.74 -8.20 13.41
N TRP A 188 29.60 -7.62 12.21
CA TRP A 188 29.33 -6.18 12.03
C TRP A 188 27.84 -5.83 12.04
N LEU A 189 26.99 -6.75 11.56
CA LEU A 189 25.54 -6.55 11.45
C LEU A 189 24.77 -7.71 12.08
N PRO A 190 23.52 -7.48 12.55
CA PRO A 190 22.65 -8.56 12.99
C PRO A 190 22.26 -9.48 11.82
N ALA A 191 21.69 -10.64 12.17
CA ALA A 191 21.17 -11.57 11.18
C ALA A 191 20.07 -10.89 10.36
N PRO A 192 20.08 -11.05 9.02
CA PRO A 192 19.07 -10.42 8.18
C PRO A 192 17.70 -11.06 8.41
N ASP A 193 16.68 -10.21 8.61
CA ASP A 193 15.28 -10.62 8.65
C ASP A 193 14.71 -10.63 7.22
N THR A 194 14.25 -11.80 6.78
CA THR A 194 13.79 -12.00 5.40
C THR A 194 12.58 -11.14 5.04
N ILE A 195 11.67 -10.89 6.00
CA ILE A 195 10.49 -10.04 5.76
C ILE A 195 10.91 -8.59 5.63
N LEU A 196 11.84 -8.11 6.46
CA LEU A 196 12.35 -6.74 6.33
C LEU A 196 13.08 -6.52 5.00
N VAL A 197 13.86 -7.51 4.55
CA VAL A 197 14.53 -7.44 3.24
C VAL A 197 13.49 -7.39 2.12
N LEU A 198 12.46 -8.23 2.16
CA LEU A 198 11.36 -8.23 1.17
C LEU A 198 10.65 -6.87 1.14
N LEU A 199 10.35 -6.28 2.30
CA LEU A 199 9.69 -4.98 2.40
C LEU A 199 10.58 -3.86 1.84
N GLY A 200 11.88 -3.87 2.16
CA GLY A 200 12.83 -2.89 1.64
C GLY A 200 12.93 -2.94 0.11
N VAL A 201 13.04 -4.14 -0.46
CA VAL A 201 13.10 -4.34 -1.92
C VAL A 201 11.78 -3.93 -2.59
N SER A 202 10.64 -4.30 -1.99
CA SER A 202 9.31 -3.92 -2.50
C SER A 202 9.10 -2.41 -2.45
N LEU A 203 9.57 -1.74 -1.39
CA LEU A 203 9.49 -0.28 -1.28
C LEU A 203 10.34 0.40 -2.35
N LEU A 204 11.57 -0.07 -2.58
CA LEU A 204 12.43 0.44 -3.65
C LEU A 204 11.77 0.26 -5.02
N TRP A 205 11.17 -0.91 -5.26
CA TRP A 205 10.42 -1.17 -6.49
C TRP A 205 9.28 -0.16 -6.68
N ILE A 206 8.44 0.03 -5.66
CA ILE A 206 7.31 0.97 -5.70
C ILE A 206 7.79 2.39 -5.95
N ILE A 207 8.88 2.82 -5.30
CA ILE A 207 9.43 4.17 -5.47
C ILE A 207 9.87 4.40 -6.93
N VAL A 208 10.61 3.46 -7.51
CA VAL A 208 11.11 3.60 -8.89
C VAL A 208 9.96 3.52 -9.89
N TRP A 209 9.04 2.57 -9.71
CA TRP A 209 7.83 2.45 -10.53
C TRP A 209 6.99 3.73 -10.48
N PHE A 210 6.75 4.26 -9.27
CA PHE A 210 5.94 5.46 -9.08
C PHE A 210 6.60 6.68 -9.73
N ARG A 211 7.92 6.83 -9.55
CA ARG A 211 8.69 7.88 -10.21
C ARG A 211 8.52 7.76 -11.73
N GLN A 212 8.81 6.63 -12.33
CA GLN A 212 8.75 6.52 -13.80
C GLN A 212 7.34 6.59 -14.37
N ARG A 213 6.32 6.20 -13.60
CA ARG A 213 4.94 6.25 -14.07
C ARG A 213 4.37 7.67 -14.04
N TYR A 214 4.80 8.51 -13.10
CA TYR A 214 4.13 9.78 -12.78
C TYR A 214 5.03 11.02 -12.74
N LEU A 215 6.36 10.89 -12.70
CA LEU A 215 7.34 11.98 -12.63
C LEU A 215 8.24 11.99 -13.86
#